data_AF-A0A9E3Q1E6-F1
#
_entry.id   AF-A0A9E3Q1E6-F1
#
_cell.length_a   1.000
_cell.length_b   1.000
_cell.length_c   1.000
_cell.angle_alpha   90.00
_cell.angle_beta   90.00
_cell.angle_gamma   90.00
#
_symmetry.space_group_name_H-M   'P 1'
#
loop_
_entity.id
_entity.type
_entity.pdbx_description
1 polymer ?
#
loop_
_entity_poly.entity_id
_entity_poly.type
_entity_poly.pdbx_seq_one_letter_code
_entity_poly.pdbx_strand_id
1 'polypeptide(L)'
;MTATLPLELTPELRERIAAISRGWIGTPFVPHARIKRAGVDCVNLPAAILIEAGVIEFVLTGPYTIDAGRHAPTSLLVTWLRQDGRFEEWPVDEPPDPLTPLLEGDLLCFRFGHGVAHHLGLVTSTTGNFVHCLRGHGVIQSTLKDPTYRKLLTNHFRPRWASVPPTI
;
A
#
# COMPACT_ATOMS: atom_id res chain seq x y z
N MET A 1 -27.63 -18.84 10.59
CA MET A 1 -27.20 -17.45 10.83
C MET A 1 -25.68 -17.45 10.89
N THR A 2 -25.01 -17.25 9.75
CA THR A 2 -23.55 -17.11 9.69
C THR A 2 -23.20 -15.75 10.31
N ALA A 3 -22.57 -15.77 11.48
CA ALA A 3 -22.02 -14.56 12.07
C ALA A 3 -20.99 -13.98 11.10
N THR A 4 -21.30 -12.81 10.53
CA THR A 4 -20.36 -12.04 9.71
C THR A 4 -19.24 -11.59 10.63
N LEU A 5 -18.11 -12.30 10.62
CA LEU A 5 -16.90 -11.86 11.32
C LEU A 5 -16.55 -10.45 10.80
N PRO A 6 -16.17 -9.51 11.67
CA PRO A 6 -15.77 -8.19 11.23
C PRO A 6 -14.57 -8.31 10.27
N LEU A 7 -14.78 -7.81 9.05
CA LEU A 7 -13.80 -7.77 7.96
C LEU A 7 -12.81 -6.61 8.13
N GLU A 8 -12.30 -6.41 9.35
CA GLU A 8 -11.40 -5.31 9.67
C GLU A 8 -10.16 -5.78 10.42
N LEU A 9 -9.01 -5.21 10.06
CA LEU A 9 -7.77 -5.40 10.78
C LEU A 9 -7.87 -4.88 12.20
N THR A 10 -7.47 -5.71 13.17
CA THR A 10 -7.39 -5.33 14.57
C THR A 10 -6.33 -4.25 14.79
N PRO A 11 -6.47 -3.40 15.83
CA PRO A 11 -5.44 -2.41 16.19
C PRO A 11 -4.04 -3.01 16.34
N GLU A 12 -3.93 -4.22 16.90
CA GLU A 12 -2.65 -4.91 17.08
C GLU A 12 -1.99 -5.29 15.75
N LEU A 13 -2.77 -5.71 14.75
CA LEU A 13 -2.25 -5.99 13.42
C LEU A 13 -1.81 -4.70 12.72
N ARG A 14 -2.55 -3.60 12.89
CA ARG A 14 -2.20 -2.27 12.36
C ARG A 14 -0.88 -1.76 12.95
N GLU A 15 -0.71 -1.87 14.27
CA GLU A 15 0.54 -1.53 14.94
C GLU A 15 1.71 -2.40 14.43
N ARG A 16 1.48 -3.71 14.28
CA ARG A 16 2.48 -4.64 13.73
C ARG A 16 2.87 -4.28 12.30
N ILE A 17 1.92 -3.93 11.43
CA ILE A 17 2.18 -3.43 10.07
C ILE A 17 3.11 -2.20 10.12
N ALA A 18 2.79 -1.21 10.96
CA ALA A 18 3.61 -0.02 11.10
C ALA A 18 5.02 -0.33 11.63
N ALA A 19 5.13 -1.25 12.59
CA ALA A 19 6.41 -1.68 13.14
C ALA A 19 7.30 -2.38 12.09
N ILE A 20 6.72 -3.32 11.34
CA ILE A 20 7.41 -4.04 10.27
C ILE A 20 7.86 -3.08 9.16
N SER A 21 7.00 -2.13 8.79
CA SER A 21 7.26 -1.13 7.76
C SER A 21 8.55 -0.35 8.05
N ARG A 22 8.82 0.01 9.30
CA ARG A 22 10.07 0.69 9.70
C ARG A 22 11.32 -0.15 9.39
N GLY A 23 11.23 -1.47 9.53
CA GLY A 23 12.34 -2.38 9.22
C GLY A 23 12.61 -2.55 7.72
N TRP A 24 11.70 -2.12 6.85
CA TRP A 24 11.89 -2.13 5.39
C TRP A 24 12.63 -0.89 4.88
N ILE A 25 12.62 0.23 5.63
CA ILE A 25 13.30 1.48 5.24
C ILE A 25 14.79 1.20 4.95
N GLY A 26 15.28 1.74 3.84
CA GLY A 26 16.64 1.51 3.33
C GLY A 26 16.79 0.27 2.45
N THR A 27 15.76 -0.56 2.26
CA THR A 27 15.81 -1.65 1.27
C THR A 27 15.92 -1.05 -0.14
N PRO A 28 16.91 -1.46 -0.97
CA PRO A 28 17.12 -0.86 -2.28
C PRO A 28 15.98 -1.17 -3.24
N PHE A 29 15.82 -0.33 -4.27
CA PHE A 29 14.85 -0.56 -5.33
C PHE A 29 15.37 -1.64 -6.29
N VAL A 30 14.64 -2.75 -6.39
CA VAL A 30 14.89 -3.81 -7.38
C VAL A 30 13.53 -4.26 -7.95
N PRO A 31 13.28 -4.08 -9.26
CA PRO A 31 12.03 -4.48 -9.89
C PRO A 31 11.70 -5.96 -9.63
N HIS A 32 10.44 -6.23 -9.29
CA HIS A 32 9.88 -7.57 -9.05
C HIS A 32 10.51 -8.34 -7.88
N ALA A 33 11.36 -7.71 -7.09
CA ALA A 33 11.92 -8.30 -5.88
C ALA A 33 11.02 -8.09 -4.67
N ARG A 34 11.19 -8.95 -3.66
CA ARG A 34 10.47 -8.90 -2.38
C ARG A 34 11.35 -9.36 -1.22
N ILE A 35 12.58 -8.87 -1.15
CA ILE A 35 13.59 -9.30 -0.17
C ILE A 35 14.07 -8.08 0.63
N LYS A 36 13.72 -8.04 1.93
CA LYS A 36 14.14 -6.98 2.85
C LYS A 36 15.66 -6.82 2.81
N ARG A 37 16.13 -5.56 2.77
CA ARG A 37 17.55 -5.16 2.62
C ARG A 37 18.26 -5.54 1.32
N ALA A 38 17.69 -6.39 0.47
CA ALA A 38 18.32 -6.80 -0.80
C ALA A 38 17.62 -6.22 -2.04
N GLY A 39 16.31 -5.98 -1.98
CA GLY A 39 15.57 -5.46 -3.12
C GLY A 39 14.07 -5.55 -2.99
N VAL A 40 13.37 -4.47 -3.31
CA VAL A 40 11.90 -4.45 -3.45
C VAL A 40 11.47 -3.36 -4.44
N ASP A 41 10.23 -3.39 -4.92
CA ASP A 41 9.63 -2.27 -5.66
C ASP A 41 8.37 -1.76 -4.97
N CYS A 42 7.73 -0.72 -5.53
CA CYS A 42 6.57 -0.09 -4.93
C CYS A 42 5.35 -1.00 -4.84
N VAL A 43 5.17 -1.94 -5.78
CA VAL A 43 4.03 -2.87 -5.80
C VAL A 43 4.26 -4.03 -4.83
N ASN A 44 5.48 -4.55 -4.79
CA ASN A 44 5.84 -5.68 -3.93
C ASN A 44 6.04 -5.28 -2.47
N LEU A 45 6.38 -4.03 -2.15
CA LEU A 45 6.63 -3.60 -0.78
C LEU A 45 5.41 -3.80 0.14
N PRO A 46 4.18 -3.34 -0.21
CA PRO A 46 3.01 -3.60 0.63
C PRO A 46 2.71 -5.08 0.80
N ALA A 47 2.81 -5.88 -0.27
CA ALA A 47 2.64 -7.34 -0.18
C ALA A 47 3.65 -7.97 0.80
N ALA A 48 4.92 -7.55 0.75
CA ALA A 48 5.95 -8.04 1.65
C ALA A 48 5.66 -7.72 3.11
N ILE A 49 5.28 -6.46 3.39
CA ILE A 49 4.94 -5.98 4.73
C ILE A 49 3.74 -6.75 5.27
N LEU A 50 2.69 -6.94 4.48
CA LEU A 50 1.47 -7.62 4.90
C LEU A 50 1.68 -9.12 5.15
N ILE A 51 2.54 -9.77 4.34
CA ILE A 51 2.94 -11.17 4.57
C ILE A 51 3.74 -11.29 5.87
N GLU A 52 4.74 -10.45 6.07
CA GLU A 52 5.53 -10.43 7.30
C GLU A 52 4.68 -10.07 8.53
N ALA A 53 3.65 -9.23 8.35
CA ALA A 53 2.67 -8.88 9.36
C ALA A 53 1.64 -9.98 9.63
N GLY A 54 1.71 -11.12 8.93
CA GLY A 54 0.80 -12.26 9.14
C GLY A 54 -0.65 -11.94 8.77
N VAL A 55 -0.85 -10.92 7.94
CA VAL A 55 -2.17 -10.45 7.51
C VAL A 55 -2.67 -11.24 6.30
N ILE A 56 -1.74 -11.60 5.42
CA ILE A 56 -1.97 -12.47 4.27
C ILE A 56 -0.86 -13.51 4.21
N GLU A 57 -1.17 -14.72 3.76
CA GLU A 57 -0.15 -15.77 3.65
C GLU A 57 0.74 -15.57 2.42
N PHE A 58 0.15 -15.15 1.30
CA PHE A 58 0.84 -15.02 0.03
C PHE A 58 0.13 -14.07 -0.94
N VAL A 59 0.91 -13.48 -1.86
CA VAL A 59 0.44 -12.71 -3.01
C VAL A 59 1.32 -13.00 -4.21
N LEU A 60 0.70 -13.48 -5.29
CA LEU A 60 1.30 -13.49 -6.61
C LEU A 60 1.00 -12.16 -7.30
N THR A 61 2.02 -11.32 -7.47
CA THR A 61 1.90 -10.15 -8.34
C THR A 61 1.99 -10.62 -9.79
N GLY A 62 0.97 -10.34 -10.60
CA GLY A 62 1.00 -10.63 -12.04
C GLY A 62 2.11 -9.86 -12.76
N PRO A 63 2.30 -10.06 -14.09
CA PRO A 63 3.27 -9.28 -14.84
C PRO A 63 2.85 -7.81 -14.90
N TYR A 64 3.76 -6.91 -14.54
CA TYR A 64 3.61 -5.45 -14.75
C TYR A 64 4.94 -4.85 -15.17
N THR A 65 4.88 -3.64 -15.72
CA THR A 65 6.05 -2.78 -15.89
C THR A 65 5.92 -1.60 -14.94
N ILE A 66 6.99 -1.30 -14.20
CA ILE A 66 7.02 -0.27 -13.14
C ILE A 66 6.41 1.07 -13.60
N ASP A 67 6.78 1.52 -14.79
CA ASP A 67 6.39 2.83 -15.32
C ASP A 67 5.26 2.74 -16.37
N ALA A 68 4.57 1.59 -16.49
CA ALA A 68 3.52 1.39 -17.51
C ALA A 68 2.43 2.48 -17.47
N GLY A 69 2.04 2.92 -16.26
CA GLY A 69 1.00 3.93 -16.09
C GLY A 69 1.38 5.31 -16.61
N ARG A 70 2.63 5.57 -17.00
CA ARG A 70 3.01 6.83 -17.67
C ARG A 70 2.43 6.93 -19.09
N HIS A 71 2.15 5.79 -19.72
CA HIS A 71 1.72 5.71 -21.13
C HIS A 71 0.44 4.90 -21.34
N ALA A 72 -0.09 4.27 -20.29
CA ALA A 72 -1.32 3.50 -20.36
C ALA A 72 -2.56 4.40 -20.16
N PRO A 73 -3.70 4.07 -20.82
CA PRO A 73 -4.95 4.78 -20.61
C PRO A 73 -5.62 4.42 -19.27
N THR A 74 -5.23 3.30 -18.66
CA THR A 74 -5.82 2.76 -17.42
C THR A 74 -4.74 2.25 -16.48
N SER A 75 -5.00 2.36 -15.17
CA SER A 75 -4.05 1.90 -14.14
C SER A 75 -4.27 0.43 -13.86
N LEU A 76 -3.31 -0.42 -14.27
CA LEU A 76 -3.30 -1.84 -13.96
C LEU A 76 -3.32 -2.09 -12.44
N LEU A 77 -2.58 -1.27 -11.69
CA LEU A 77 -2.53 -1.30 -10.23
C LEU A 77 -3.91 -1.09 -9.60
N VAL A 78 -4.62 -0.04 -10.01
CA VAL A 78 -5.97 0.28 -9.51
C VAL A 78 -6.96 -0.78 -9.95
N THR A 79 -6.86 -1.28 -11.19
CA THR A 79 -7.70 -2.39 -11.67
C THR A 79 -7.51 -3.64 -10.82
N TRP A 80 -6.28 -4.01 -10.48
CA TRP A 80 -6.01 -5.15 -9.60
C TRP A 80 -6.58 -4.97 -8.20
N LEU A 81 -6.39 -3.80 -7.57
CA LEU A 81 -6.93 -3.55 -6.24
C LEU A 81 -8.46 -3.56 -6.20
N ARG A 82 -9.13 -3.07 -7.26
CA ARG A 82 -10.60 -3.13 -7.37
C ARG A 82 -11.14 -4.54 -7.58
N GLN A 83 -10.37 -5.39 -8.27
CA GLN A 83 -10.76 -6.77 -8.55
C GLN A 83 -10.43 -7.71 -7.38
N ASP A 84 -9.42 -7.37 -6.59
CA ASP A 84 -9.04 -8.08 -5.39
C ASP A 84 -10.05 -7.75 -4.28
N GLY A 85 -11.04 -8.62 -4.09
CA GLY A 85 -12.13 -8.44 -3.13
C GLY A 85 -11.72 -8.32 -1.65
N ARG A 86 -10.42 -8.29 -1.36
CA ARG A 86 -9.84 -7.99 -0.05
C ARG A 86 -9.54 -6.49 0.14
N PHE A 87 -9.79 -5.65 -0.85
CA PHE A 87 -9.66 -4.20 -0.74
C PHE A 87 -11.00 -3.51 -1.01
N GLU A 88 -11.26 -2.47 -0.24
CA GLU A 88 -12.35 -1.53 -0.46
C GLU A 88 -11.75 -0.20 -0.90
N GLU A 89 -12.29 0.37 -1.98
CA GLU A 89 -11.91 1.71 -2.41
C GLU A 89 -12.60 2.73 -1.51
N TRP A 90 -11.80 3.60 -0.89
CA TRP A 90 -12.28 4.67 -0.03
C TRP A 90 -12.28 5.99 -0.79
N PRO A 91 -13.25 6.90 -0.52
CA PRO A 91 -13.30 8.19 -1.18
C PRO A 91 -12.01 8.98 -0.98
N VAL A 92 -11.52 9.61 -2.05
CA VAL A 92 -10.45 10.60 -1.99
C VAL A 92 -11.10 11.93 -2.29
N ASP A 93 -11.15 12.83 -1.29
CA ASP A 93 -11.63 14.19 -1.50
C ASP A 93 -10.71 14.92 -2.50
N GLU A 94 -11.26 15.90 -3.24
CA GLU A 94 -10.46 16.79 -4.09
C GLU A 94 -10.62 18.26 -3.63
N PRO A 95 -9.56 18.89 -3.07
CA PRO A 95 -8.27 18.30 -2.71
C PRO A 95 -8.42 17.31 -1.54
N PRO A 96 -7.52 16.30 -1.41
CA PRO A 96 -7.63 15.31 -0.32
C PRO A 96 -7.65 16.05 1.02
N ASP A 97 -8.64 15.80 1.89
CA ASP A 97 -8.73 16.41 3.23
C ASP A 97 -7.63 15.84 4.15
N PRO A 98 -7.14 16.52 5.21
CA PRO A 98 -5.85 16.19 5.79
C PRO A 98 -5.66 14.76 6.27
N LEU A 99 -6.68 14.06 6.79
CA LEU A 99 -6.47 12.82 7.54
C LEU A 99 -7.71 11.90 7.68
N THR A 100 -8.76 12.02 6.87
CA THR A 100 -10.03 11.31 7.12
C THR A 100 -9.93 9.79 6.92
N PRO A 101 -10.35 9.04 7.96
CA PRO A 101 -9.39 8.37 8.82
C PRO A 101 -8.48 7.47 7.99
N LEU A 102 -7.22 7.83 7.83
CA LEU A 102 -6.20 6.90 7.35
C LEU A 102 -5.87 5.92 8.47
N LEU A 103 -5.74 4.64 8.13
CA LEU A 103 -5.34 3.60 9.07
C LEU A 103 -4.08 2.91 8.57
N GLU A 104 -3.26 2.42 9.49
CA GLU A 104 -2.07 1.66 9.14
C GLU A 104 -2.46 0.42 8.32
N GLY A 105 -1.73 0.20 7.22
CA GLY A 105 -2.05 -0.82 6.24
C GLY A 105 -2.92 -0.35 5.07
N ASP A 106 -3.53 0.83 5.14
CA ASP A 106 -4.19 1.43 3.98
C ASP A 106 -3.18 1.64 2.84
N LEU A 107 -3.66 1.48 1.61
CA LEU A 107 -2.86 1.64 0.41
C LEU A 107 -3.22 2.95 -0.30
N LEU A 108 -2.18 3.66 -0.73
CA LEU A 108 -2.28 4.92 -1.44
C LEU A 108 -1.69 4.77 -2.84
N CYS A 109 -2.50 5.07 -3.86
CA CYS A 109 -2.09 5.04 -5.26
C CYS A 109 -1.72 6.44 -5.72
N PHE A 110 -0.53 6.57 -6.32
CA PHE A 110 0.00 7.82 -6.81
C PHE A 110 0.25 7.79 -8.32
N ARG A 111 0.04 8.94 -8.95
CA ARG A 111 0.40 9.21 -10.34
C ARG A 111 1.62 10.13 -10.39
N PHE A 112 2.81 9.56 -10.62
CA PHE A 112 4.02 10.36 -10.83
C PHE A 112 4.18 10.81 -12.28
N GLY A 113 4.28 12.12 -12.49
CA GLY A 113 4.31 12.71 -13.82
C GLY A 113 2.96 12.62 -14.54
N HIS A 114 2.99 12.32 -15.84
CA HIS A 114 1.79 12.18 -16.67
C HIS A 114 1.20 10.76 -16.60
N GLY A 115 -0.04 10.59 -17.07
CA GLY A 115 -0.69 9.29 -17.22
C GLY A 115 -1.66 8.96 -16.08
N VAL A 116 -1.57 7.75 -15.54
CA VAL A 116 -2.46 7.18 -14.52
C VAL A 116 -1.65 6.66 -13.33
N ALA A 117 -2.33 6.29 -12.24
CA ALA A 117 -1.68 5.74 -11.06
C ALA A 117 -0.82 4.51 -11.39
N HIS A 118 0.41 4.49 -10.89
CA HIS A 118 1.34 3.36 -11.09
C HIS A 118 2.36 3.22 -9.96
N HIS A 119 2.20 4.02 -8.91
CA HIS A 119 3.04 3.98 -7.74
C HIS A 119 2.18 3.72 -6.51
N LEU A 120 2.64 2.84 -5.63
CA LEU A 120 1.89 2.41 -4.44
C LEU A 120 2.68 2.78 -3.17
N GLY A 121 1.96 3.27 -2.16
CA GLY A 121 2.46 3.45 -0.80
C GLY A 121 1.55 2.75 0.21
N LEU A 122 2.10 2.40 1.36
CA LEU A 122 1.38 1.80 2.48
C LEU A 122 1.45 2.73 3.69
N VAL A 123 0.29 3.08 4.25
CA VAL A 123 0.14 3.96 5.41
C VAL A 123 0.72 3.29 6.66
N THR A 124 1.54 4.05 7.40
CA THR A 124 2.21 3.61 8.64
C THR A 124 1.83 4.45 9.85
N SER A 125 1.00 5.49 9.68
CA SER A 125 0.42 6.25 10.77
C SER A 125 -0.89 6.90 10.34
N THR A 126 -1.87 6.94 11.25
CA THR A 126 -3.08 7.76 11.14
C THR A 126 -2.84 9.25 10.88
N THR A 127 -1.61 9.74 11.07
CA THR A 127 -1.19 11.11 10.74
C THR A 127 -0.73 11.29 9.28
N GLY A 128 -0.96 10.28 8.42
CA GLY A 128 -0.71 10.35 6.98
C GLY A 128 0.74 10.03 6.59
N ASN A 129 1.52 9.42 7.48
CA ASN A 129 2.83 8.88 7.11
C ASN A 129 2.64 7.56 6.36
N PHE A 130 3.47 7.32 5.36
CA PHE A 130 3.44 6.10 4.57
C PHE A 130 4.85 5.70 4.13
N VAL A 131 5.05 4.41 3.87
CA VAL A 131 6.26 3.88 3.25
C VAL A 131 6.00 3.53 1.80
N HIS A 132 7.01 3.74 0.96
CA HIS A 132 7.00 3.39 -0.44
C HIS A 132 8.43 3.14 -0.95
N CYS A 133 8.57 2.41 -2.05
CA CYS A 133 9.87 2.16 -2.66
C CYS A 133 10.06 3.01 -3.93
N LEU A 134 11.01 3.95 -3.91
CA LEU A 134 11.33 4.81 -5.05
C LEU A 134 12.57 4.33 -5.79
N ARG A 135 12.50 4.37 -7.13
CA ARG A 135 13.68 4.17 -7.97
C ARG A 135 14.79 5.17 -7.58
N GLY A 136 16.01 4.66 -7.42
CA GLY A 136 17.18 5.45 -7.02
C GLY A 136 17.31 5.74 -5.51
N HIS A 137 16.28 5.48 -4.71
CA HIS A 137 16.29 5.74 -3.26
C HIS A 137 16.02 4.49 -2.42
N GLY A 138 15.30 3.51 -2.97
CA GLY A 138 14.81 2.36 -2.21
C GLY A 138 13.58 2.71 -1.37
N VAL A 139 13.36 1.95 -0.30
CA VAL A 139 12.24 2.15 0.62
C VAL A 139 12.52 3.35 1.52
N ILE A 140 11.63 4.32 1.48
CA ILE A 140 11.65 5.52 2.32
C ILE A 140 10.30 5.75 2.97
N GLN A 141 10.26 6.65 3.96
CA GLN A 141 9.03 7.18 4.54
C GLN A 141 8.74 8.57 3.97
N SER A 142 7.49 8.79 3.61
CA SER A 142 6.93 10.06 3.12
C SER A 142 5.65 10.39 3.89
N THR A 143 5.05 11.56 3.63
CA THR A 143 3.83 12.02 4.33
C THR A 143 2.86 12.74 3.40
N LEU A 144 1.55 12.53 3.57
CA LEU A 144 0.51 13.28 2.86
C LEU A 144 0.34 14.73 3.36
N LYS A 145 1.06 15.11 4.43
CA LYS A 145 1.25 16.52 4.79
C LYS A 145 2.11 17.27 3.77
N ASP A 146 2.89 16.56 2.96
CA ASP A 146 3.60 17.12 1.82
C ASP A 146 2.60 17.39 0.68
N PRO A 147 2.43 18.66 0.25
CA PRO A 147 1.48 19.01 -0.81
C PRO A 147 1.81 18.35 -2.15
N THR A 148 3.07 17.97 -2.39
CA THR A 148 3.50 17.26 -3.59
C THR A 148 2.86 15.87 -3.64
N TYR A 149 3.03 15.07 -2.59
CA TYR A 149 2.41 13.73 -2.52
C TYR A 149 0.89 13.81 -2.52
N ARG A 150 0.33 14.81 -1.83
CA ARG A 150 -1.12 15.03 -1.77
C ARG A 150 -1.72 15.31 -3.13
N LYS A 151 -1.07 16.13 -3.97
CA LYS A 151 -1.51 16.40 -5.35
C LYS A 151 -1.40 15.18 -6.28
N LEU A 152 -0.52 14.24 -5.96
CA LEU A 152 -0.24 13.06 -6.78
C LEU A 152 -1.10 11.85 -6.38
N LEU A 153 -1.76 11.89 -5.21
CA LEU A 153 -2.70 10.87 -4.75
C LEU A 153 -3.92 10.82 -5.67
N THR A 154 -4.30 9.62 -6.09
CA THR A 154 -5.48 9.41 -6.96
C THR A 154 -6.49 8.43 -6.39
N ASN A 155 -6.05 7.43 -5.60
CA ASN A 155 -6.93 6.43 -5.02
C ASN A 155 -6.42 6.01 -3.64
N HIS A 156 -7.36 5.65 -2.78
CA HIS A 156 -7.12 5.11 -1.45
C HIS A 156 -7.86 3.78 -1.34
N PHE A 157 -7.16 2.74 -0.91
CA PHE A 157 -7.72 1.42 -0.70
C PHE A 157 -7.51 1.00 0.75
N ARG A 158 -8.61 0.64 1.43
CA ARG A 158 -8.57 0.01 2.74
C ARG A 158 -8.62 -1.50 2.58
N PRO A 159 -7.69 -2.22 3.21
CA PRO A 159 -7.82 -3.66 3.24
C PRO A 159 -8.90 -4.17 4.19
N ARG A 160 -9.53 -5.27 3.79
CA ARG A 160 -10.61 -5.99 4.48
C ARG A 160 -10.18 -7.44 4.67
N TRP A 161 -9.54 -7.73 5.80
CA TRP A 161 -9.15 -9.09 6.20
C TRP A 161 -9.87 -9.49 7.47
N ALA A 162 -10.15 -10.79 7.60
CA ALA A 162 -10.73 -11.33 8.81
C ALA A 162 -9.70 -11.27 9.95
N SER A 163 -10.15 -10.87 11.14
CA SER A 163 -9.38 -10.75 12.37
C SER A 163 -9.03 -12.11 13.02
N VAL A 164 -8.55 -13.09 12.24
CA VAL A 164 -8.10 -14.37 12.82
C VAL A 164 -6.59 -14.51 12.62
N PRO A 165 -5.77 -14.22 13.66
CA PRO A 165 -4.40 -14.71 13.65
C PRO A 165 -4.44 -16.25 13.65
N PRO A 166 -3.51 -16.95 12.97
CA PRO A 166 -3.40 -18.39 13.16
C PRO A 166 -3.18 -18.66 14.65
N THR A 167 -4.05 -19.49 15.23
CA THR A 167 -3.87 -20.04 16.58
C THR A 167 -2.57 -20.84 16.58
N ILE A 168 -1.63 -20.40 17.44
CA ILE A 168 -0.35 -20.99 17.88
C ILE A 168 0.16 -22.22 17.12
#